data_AF-A0A7Y1ZFI8-F1
#
_entry.id   AF-A0A7Y1ZFI8-F1
#
_cell.length_a   1.000
_cell.length_b   1.000
_cell.length_c   1.000
_cell.angle_alpha   90.00
_cell.angle_beta   90.00
_cell.angle_gamma   90.00
#
_symmetry.space_group_name_H-M   'P 1'
#
loop_
_entity.id
_entity.type
_entity.pdbx_description
1 polymer ?
#
loop_
_entity_poly.entity_id
_entity_poly.type
_entity_poly.pdbx_seq_one_letter_code
_entity_poly.pdbx_strand_id
1 'polypeptide(L)'
;MLGLVMAIALLIIVLSVMNGFDKEMRERILSLVPHITLYAELGADQWQEGASEIADFPGVVDVSPFVEFDALLLRGRDIETARGIGLDTQHSGT
;
A
#
# COMPACT_ATOMS: atom_id res chain seq x y z
N MET A 1 -4.25 45.08 18.37
CA MET A 1 -3.28 44.43 17.46
C MET A 1 -2.98 42.99 17.85
N LEU A 2 -2.64 42.69 19.11
CA LEU A 2 -2.30 41.32 19.56
C LEU A 2 -3.36 40.25 19.22
N GLY A 3 -4.65 40.55 19.44
CA GLY A 3 -5.74 39.61 19.13
C GLY A 3 -5.90 39.30 17.64
N LEU A 4 -5.62 40.27 16.76
CA LEU A 4 -5.63 40.06 15.30
C LEU A 4 -4.47 39.16 14.89
N VAL A 5 -3.28 39.39 15.45
CA VAL A 5 -2.10 38.55 15.20
C VAL A 5 -2.36 37.11 15.65
N MET A 6 -2.97 36.92 16.84
CA MET A 6 -3.33 35.58 17.33
C MET A 6 -4.37 34.88 16.45
N ALA A 7 -5.40 35.60 16.00
CA ALA A 7 -6.43 35.04 15.14
C ALA A 7 -5.87 34.60 13.78
N ILE A 8 -5.02 35.44 13.17
CA ILE A 8 -4.36 35.12 11.89
C ILE A 8 -3.37 33.97 12.07
N ALA A 9 -2.58 33.97 13.14
CA ALA A 9 -1.62 32.90 13.42
C ALA A 9 -2.32 31.54 13.58
N LEU A 10 -3.44 31.49 14.31
CA LEU A 10 -4.22 30.27 14.49
C LEU A 10 -4.82 29.78 13.16
N LEU A 11 -5.35 30.70 12.33
CA LEU A 11 -5.88 30.35 11.01
C LEU A 11 -4.78 29.76 10.11
N ILE A 12 -3.59 30.38 10.09
CA ILE A 12 -2.45 29.91 9.30
C ILE A 12 -2.01 28.51 9.78
N ILE A 13 -1.93 28.29 11.09
CA ILE A 13 -1.54 26.97 11.64
C ILE A 13 -2.51 25.89 11.20
N VAL A 14 -3.81 26.11 11.35
CA VAL A 14 -4.85 25.12 10.98
C VAL A 14 -4.77 24.80 9.48
N LEU A 15 -4.66 25.82 8.63
CA LEU A 15 -4.51 25.63 7.19
C LEU A 15 -3.19 24.90 6.84
N SER A 16 -2.10 25.21 7.54
CA SER A 16 -0.80 24.56 7.34
C SER A 16 -0.85 23.07 7.69
N VAL A 17 -1.56 22.69 8.76
CA VAL A 17 -1.72 21.28 9.14
C VAL A 17 -2.51 20.55 8.07
N MET A 18 -3.65 21.10 7.60
CA MET A 18 -4.46 20.45 6.57
C MET A 18 -3.71 20.32 5.23
N ASN A 19 -3.00 21.38 4.82
CA ASN A 19 -2.20 21.36 3.59
C ASN A 19 -1.06 20.33 3.64
N GLY A 20 -0.37 20.21 4.78
CA GLY A 20 0.68 19.19 4.96
C GLY A 20 0.10 17.78 5.05
N PHE A 21 -1.03 17.63 5.74
CA PHE A 21 -1.69 16.35 5.96
C PHE A 21 -2.24 15.73 4.68
N ASP A 22 -2.89 16.52 3.82
CA ASP A 22 -3.42 15.99 2.54
C ASP A 22 -2.29 15.46 1.64
N LYS A 23 -1.17 16.17 1.58
CA LYS A 23 0.03 15.72 0.87
C LYS A 23 0.60 14.42 1.46
N GLU A 24 0.81 14.39 2.77
CA GLU A 24 1.39 13.23 3.48
C GLU A 24 0.49 12.00 3.39
N MET A 25 -0.84 12.20 3.51
CA MET A 25 -1.84 11.15 3.33
C MET A 25 -1.80 10.61 1.91
N ARG A 26 -1.78 11.50 0.90
CA ARG A 26 -1.76 11.10 -0.51
C ARG A 26 -0.50 10.35 -0.87
N GLU A 27 0.68 10.85 -0.46
CA GLU A 27 1.97 10.22 -0.74
C GLU A 27 2.10 8.87 -0.02
N ARG A 28 1.67 8.76 1.24
CA ARG A 28 1.78 7.49 1.99
C ARG A 28 0.73 6.45 1.63
N ILE A 29 -0.50 6.85 1.34
CA ILE A 29 -1.57 5.89 1.03
C ILE A 29 -1.43 5.37 -0.40
N LEU A 30 -1.18 6.23 -1.40
CA LEU A 30 -1.18 5.80 -2.80
C LEU A 30 0.11 5.09 -3.21
N SER A 31 1.22 5.27 -2.48
CA SER A 31 2.47 4.58 -2.80
C SER A 31 2.45 3.08 -2.50
N LEU A 32 1.46 2.59 -1.74
CA LEU A 32 1.38 1.21 -1.28
C LEU A 32 0.23 0.43 -1.92
N VAL A 33 -0.56 1.07 -2.79
CA VAL A 33 -1.72 0.44 -3.42
C VAL A 33 -1.34 0.02 -4.84
N PRO A 34 -1.39 -1.28 -5.16
CA PRO A 34 -1.18 -1.73 -6.54
C PRO A 34 -2.27 -1.13 -7.44
N HIS A 35 -1.86 -0.55 -8.57
CA HIS A 35 -2.78 0.06 -9.53
C HIS A 35 -3.70 -0.98 -10.19
N ILE A 36 -3.20 -2.20 -10.38
CA ILE A 36 -3.91 -3.33 -10.96
C ILE A 36 -3.55 -4.58 -10.16
N THR A 37 -4.55 -5.41 -9.85
CA THR A 37 -4.36 -6.71 -9.18
C THR A 37 -5.07 -7.79 -9.96
N LEU A 38 -4.36 -8.88 -10.22
CA LEU A 38 -4.89 -10.03 -10.95
C LEU A 38 -4.96 -11.22 -10.00
N TYR A 39 -6.12 -11.88 -9.99
CA TYR A 39 -6.36 -13.07 -9.19
C TYR A 39 -6.63 -14.24 -10.13
N ALA A 40 -6.00 -15.39 -9.86
CA ALA A 40 -6.31 -16.64 -10.56
C ALA A 40 -7.40 -17.41 -9.80
N GLU A 41 -8.42 -17.90 -10.49
CA GLU A 41 -9.53 -18.66 -9.87
C GLU A 41 -9.10 -20.06 -9.38
N LEU A 42 -8.14 -20.68 -10.06
CA LEU A 42 -7.49 -21.92 -9.64
C LEU A 42 -5.99 -21.81 -9.88
N GLY A 43 -5.20 -22.33 -8.93
CA GLY A 43 -3.74 -22.53 -8.97
C GLY A 43 -2.99 -21.79 -10.07
N ALA A 44 -2.20 -20.80 -9.69
CA ALA A 44 -1.37 -20.05 -10.64
C ALA A 44 -0.12 -20.86 -11.04
N ASP A 45 -0.31 -22.08 -11.53
CA ASP A 45 0.76 -23.05 -11.81
C ASP A 45 1.77 -22.54 -12.87
N GLN A 46 1.42 -21.44 -13.57
CA GLN A 46 2.24 -20.75 -14.57
C GLN A 46 2.24 -19.22 -14.38
N TRP A 47 2.19 -18.73 -13.14
CA TRP A 47 2.14 -17.28 -12.86
C TRP A 47 3.35 -16.52 -13.44
N GLN A 48 4.50 -17.16 -13.59
CA GLN A 48 5.73 -16.55 -14.11
C GLN A 48 5.61 -16.19 -15.60
N GLU A 49 4.97 -17.03 -16.40
CA GLU A 49 4.75 -16.76 -17.83
C GLU A 49 3.78 -15.60 -18.00
N GLY A 50 2.66 -15.62 -17.27
CA GLY A 50 1.70 -14.52 -17.27
C GLY A 50 2.31 -13.20 -16.77
N ALA A 51 3.14 -13.25 -15.73
CA ALA A 51 3.82 -12.06 -15.22
C ALA A 51 4.80 -11.46 -16.25
N SER A 52 5.50 -12.32 -17.01
CA SER A 52 6.40 -11.88 -18.08
C SER A 52 5.63 -11.23 -19.23
N GLU A 53 4.52 -11.85 -19.67
CA GLU A 53 3.66 -11.28 -20.71
C GLU A 53 3.08 -9.92 -20.29
N ILE A 54 2.69 -9.77 -19.02
CA ILE A 54 2.19 -8.49 -18.47
C ILE A 54 3.30 -7.44 -18.41
N ALA A 55 4.51 -7.83 -18.01
CA ALA A 55 5.65 -6.91 -17.92
C ALA A 55 6.04 -6.30 -19.28
N ASP A 56 5.75 -7.01 -20.39
CA ASP A 56 6.02 -6.53 -21.74
C ASP A 56 5.00 -5.46 -22.24
N PHE A 57 3.89 -5.23 -21.53
CA PHE A 57 2.91 -4.22 -21.95
C PHE A 57 3.43 -2.78 -21.77
N PRO A 58 3.21 -1.91 -22.77
CA PRO A 58 3.63 -0.51 -22.68
C PRO A 58 2.85 0.21 -21.57
N GLY A 59 3.59 0.66 -20.54
CA GLY A 59 3.04 1.36 -19.38
C GLY A 59 3.09 0.56 -18.07
N VAL A 60 3.48 -0.71 -18.12
CA VAL A 60 3.76 -1.50 -16.91
C VAL A 60 5.17 -1.16 -16.42
N VAL A 61 5.27 -0.72 -15.17
CA VAL A 61 6.55 -0.33 -14.54
C VAL A 61 7.15 -1.47 -13.74
N ASP A 62 6.30 -2.24 -13.05
CA ASP A 62 6.71 -3.39 -12.25
C ASP A 62 5.57 -4.42 -12.18
N VAL A 63 5.94 -5.70 -12.07
CA VAL A 63 5.02 -6.82 -11.85
C VAL A 63 5.56 -7.66 -10.71
N SER A 64 4.83 -7.66 -9.59
CA SER A 64 5.21 -8.39 -8.39
C SER A 64 4.17 -9.46 -8.05
N PRO A 65 4.56 -10.74 -7.92
CA PRO A 65 3.65 -11.79 -7.47
C PRO A 65 3.36 -11.66 -5.97
N PHE A 66 2.14 -11.99 -5.57
CA PHE A 66 1.74 -12.03 -4.17
C PHE A 66 0.80 -13.21 -3.89
N VAL A 67 0.74 -13.63 -2.63
CA VAL A 67 -0.19 -14.66 -2.15
C VAL A 67 -0.91 -14.14 -0.91
N GLU A 68 -2.23 -14.08 -0.94
CA GLU A 68 -3.03 -13.79 0.25
C GLU A 68 -3.38 -15.10 0.96
N PHE A 69 -3.20 -15.12 2.28
CA PHE A 69 -3.51 -16.29 3.09
C PHE A 69 -4.11 -15.90 4.43
N ASP A 70 -5.08 -16.69 4.89
CA ASP A 70 -5.56 -16.62 6.26
C ASP A 70 -4.71 -17.57 7.13
N ALA A 71 -4.36 -17.13 8.33
CA ALA A 71 -3.52 -17.84 9.28
C ALA A 71 -4.12 -17.83 10.68
N LEU A 72 -3.79 -18.85 11.46
CA LEU A 72 -4.07 -18.89 12.89
C LEU A 72 -2.76 -18.72 13.65
N LEU A 73 -2.67 -17.66 14.44
CA LEU A 73 -1.56 -17.38 15.32
C LEU A 73 -1.85 -17.99 16.69
N LEU A 74 -0.98 -18.89 17.14
CA LEU A 74 -1.07 -19.53 18.45
C LEU A 74 0.02 -18.99 19.38
N ARG A 75 -0.40 -18.51 20.56
CA ARG A 75 0.51 -18.17 21.65
C ARG A 75 0.00 -18.79 22.95
N GLY A 76 0.57 -19.93 23.34
CA GLY A 76 0.13 -20.65 24.53
C GLY A 76 -1.29 -21.19 24.38
N ARG A 77 -2.27 -20.54 25.03
CA ARG A 77 -3.71 -20.88 24.91
C ARG A 77 -4.51 -19.88 24.08
N ASP A 78 -3.88 -18.78 23.68
CA ASP A 78 -4.52 -17.73 22.90
C ASP A 78 -4.39 -18.06 21.41
N ILE A 79 -5.51 -17.96 20.70
CA ILE A 79 -5.62 -18.19 19.25
C ILE A 79 -6.20 -16.94 18.65
N GLU A 80 -5.48 -16.35 17.68
CA GLU A 80 -5.96 -15.22 16.90
C GLU A 80 -5.92 -15.55 15.41
N THR A 81 -6.95 -15.14 14.68
CA THR A 81 -6.96 -15.19 13.22
C THR A 81 -6.21 -13.99 12.68
N ALA A 82 -5.27 -14.22 11.77
CA ALA A 82 -4.57 -13.21 11.02
C ALA A 82 -4.76 -13.42 9.52
N ARG A 83 -4.66 -12.34 8.76
CA ARG A 83 -4.60 -12.38 7.31
C ARG A 83 -3.26 -11.78 6.89
N GLY A 84 -2.56 -12.49 6.04
CA GLY A 84 -1.22 -12.13 5.58
C GLY A 84 -1.16 -12.02 4.07
N ILE A 85 -0.19 -11.25 3.60
CA ILE A 85 0.20 -11.19 2.20
C ILE A 85 1.67 -11.66 2.13
N GLY A 86 1.90 -12.77 1.44
CA GLY A 86 3.23 -13.24 1.08
C GLY A 86 3.70 -12.51 -0.16
N LEU A 87 4.91 -11.95 -0.10
CA LEU A 87 5.58 -11.27 -1.21
C LEU A 87 6.82 -12.07 -1.60
N ASP A 88 7.14 -12.11 -2.89
CA ASP A 88 8.42 -12.66 -3.33
C ASP A 88 9.56 -11.69 -2.97
N THR A 89 10.59 -12.19 -2.30
CA THR A 89 11.73 -11.39 -1.84
C THR A 89 12.71 -11.04 -2.94
N GLN A 90 12.61 -11.67 -4.12
CA GLN A 90 13.58 -11.53 -5.21
C GLN A 90 13.29 -10.36 -6.17
N HIS A 91 12.09 -9.76 -6.11
CA HIS A 91 11.69 -8.64 -6.99
C HIS A 91 11.54 -7.29 -6.26
N SER A 92 11.82 -7.23 -4.96
CA SER A 92 11.69 -5.99 -4.19
C SER A 92 12.96 -5.14 -4.31
N GLY A 93 13.13 -4.46 -5.44
CA GLY A 93 14.18 -3.43 -5.54
C GLY A 93 14.45 -2.88 -6.94
N THR A 94 13.73 -1.83 -7.32
CA THR A 94 14.29 -0.50 -7.69
C THR A 94 13.19 0.55 -7.66
#